data_AF-A0A9W4HSN6-F1
#
_entry.id   AF-A0A9W4HSN6-F1
#
_cell.length_a   1.000
_cell.length_b   1.000
_cell.length_c   1.000
_cell.angle_alpha   90.00
_cell.angle_beta   90.00
_cell.angle_gamma   90.00
#
_symmetry.space_group_name_H-M   'P 1'
#
loop_
_entity.id
_entity.type
_entity.pdbx_description
1 polymer ?
#
loop_
_entity_poly.entity_id
_entity_poly.type
_entity_poly.pdbx_seq_one_letter_code
_entity_poly.pdbx_strand_id
1 'polypeptide(L)'
;MAGDEFPLWEMIPPWGTLPIEQYLIKNWNHFSIDAPSQQRQRLIQRFLERDKTTEEFLFSDELPPRMPTSEEIGLILHPWRSDDVIRRKAYYLTKDSVLVFLRTHYDPEDDGKMNEWVYETDLFEENSWWACLNDPRLFNFGSDWQRVYEIMPEVAGFVDRTQRFAPSRGLHCLRASLKEEKRIKKPEESENRLRDINIAAYIVIADQEAFQSGLLRLLCLDDRQNIIGEVRVDRKPAEITELILQRDPILGL
;
A
#
# COMPACT_ATOMS: atom_id res chain seq x y z
N MET A 1 -22.79 7.25 -12.50
CA MET A 1 -22.40 8.16 -11.41
C MET A 1 -22.88 7.55 -10.11
N ALA A 2 -22.08 6.67 -9.51
CA ALA A 2 -22.31 6.22 -8.15
C ALA A 2 -21.44 7.13 -7.27
N GLY A 3 -22.09 7.95 -6.46
CA GLY A 3 -21.39 8.68 -5.40
C GLY A 3 -21.07 7.66 -4.31
N ASP A 4 -19.79 7.49 -4.03
CA ASP A 4 -19.32 6.70 -2.89
C ASP A 4 -19.78 7.40 -1.59
N GLU A 5 -20.99 7.09 -1.14
CA GLU A 5 -21.42 7.38 0.23
C GLU A 5 -20.69 6.41 1.17
N PHE A 6 -19.51 6.84 1.62
CA PHE A 6 -18.75 6.17 2.66
C PHE A 6 -19.60 6.07 3.95
N PRO A 7 -19.56 4.95 4.69
CA PRO A 7 -20.26 4.85 5.97
C PRO A 7 -19.81 5.97 6.92
N LEU A 8 -20.78 6.69 7.49
CA LEU A 8 -20.66 7.89 8.35
C LEU A 8 -19.85 7.73 9.66
N TRP A 9 -19.13 6.62 9.86
CA TRP A 9 -18.46 6.25 11.11
C TRP A 9 -16.98 5.92 10.95
N GLU A 10 -16.41 5.98 9.74
CA GLU A 10 -14.95 5.99 9.56
C GLU A 10 -14.41 7.40 9.75
N MET A 11 -13.98 7.71 10.97
CA MET A 11 -13.40 9.00 11.34
C MET A 11 -12.19 9.32 10.46
N ILE A 12 -12.15 10.55 9.95
CA ILE A 12 -10.95 11.09 9.30
C ILE A 12 -9.82 11.08 10.34
N PRO A 13 -8.65 10.49 10.04
CA PRO A 13 -7.56 10.45 10.99
C PRO A 13 -7.14 11.87 11.36
N PRO A 14 -6.92 12.18 12.65
CA PRO A 14 -6.35 13.46 13.07
C PRO A 14 -5.04 13.75 12.32
N TRP A 15 -4.74 15.03 12.14
CA TRP A 15 -3.44 15.41 11.56
C TRP A 15 -2.29 14.99 12.46
N GLY A 16 -1.24 14.46 11.86
CA GLY A 16 -0.08 13.93 12.56
C GLY A 16 -0.22 12.47 12.96
N THR A 17 -1.35 11.81 12.74
CA THR A 17 -1.50 10.40 13.10
C THR A 17 -0.64 9.49 12.22
N LEU A 18 -0.33 9.88 10.99
CA LEU A 18 0.48 9.03 10.09
C LEU A 18 1.98 9.19 10.39
N PRO A 19 2.77 8.10 10.35
CA PRO A 19 4.23 8.15 10.54
C PRO A 19 4.95 9.17 9.66
N ILE A 20 4.57 9.23 8.37
CA ILE A 20 5.11 10.19 7.42
C ILE A 20 4.72 11.63 7.78
N GLU A 21 3.50 11.89 8.26
CA GLU A 21 3.09 13.23 8.70
C GLU A 21 3.99 13.68 9.88
N GLN A 22 4.23 12.81 10.87
CA GLN A 22 5.16 13.09 11.97
C GLN A 22 6.59 13.33 11.47
N TYR A 23 7.04 12.55 10.49
CA TYR A 23 8.37 12.74 9.91
C TYR A 23 8.51 14.09 9.22
N LEU A 24 7.51 14.48 8.42
CA LEU A 24 7.49 15.77 7.73
C LEU A 24 7.55 16.92 8.72
N ILE A 25 6.71 16.91 9.76
CA ILE A 25 6.67 17.97 10.79
C ILE A 25 8.01 18.06 11.52
N LYS A 26 8.56 16.93 11.99
CA LYS A 26 9.81 16.90 12.76
C LYS A 26 11.04 17.37 11.95
N ASN A 27 11.04 17.15 10.64
CA ASN A 27 12.19 17.42 9.77
C ASN A 27 11.98 18.63 8.85
N TRP A 28 10.92 19.41 9.07
CA TRP A 28 10.68 20.61 8.28
C TRP A 28 11.67 21.72 8.64
N ASN A 29 12.44 22.17 7.65
CA ASN A 29 13.26 23.37 7.76
C ASN A 29 12.47 24.61 7.33
N HIS A 30 12.08 25.46 8.29
CA HIS A 30 11.38 26.72 8.03
C HIS A 30 12.25 27.80 7.34
N PHE A 31 13.57 27.63 7.36
CA PHE A 31 14.53 28.54 6.75
C PHE A 31 15.05 28.03 5.40
N SER A 32 14.44 27.00 4.85
CA SER A 32 14.79 26.49 3.53
C SER A 32 14.51 27.54 2.46
N ILE A 33 15.40 27.64 1.47
CA ILE A 33 15.20 28.44 0.26
C ILE A 33 14.36 27.70 -0.79
N ASP A 34 14.16 26.40 -0.61
CA ASP A 34 13.39 25.57 -1.52
C ASP A 34 11.90 25.91 -1.45
N ALA A 35 11.18 25.66 -2.55
CA ALA A 35 9.72 25.68 -2.48
C ALA A 35 9.23 24.59 -1.50
N PRO A 36 8.15 24.84 -0.72
CA PRO A 36 7.61 23.85 0.21
C PRO A 36 7.34 22.47 -0.43
N SER A 37 6.86 22.44 -1.67
CA SER A 37 6.64 21.20 -2.42
C SER A 37 7.93 20.40 -2.66
N GLN A 38 9.03 21.06 -3.02
CA GLN A 38 10.32 20.42 -3.28
C GLN A 38 10.93 19.86 -1.99
N GLN A 39 10.88 20.65 -0.92
CA GLN A 39 11.31 20.19 0.40
C GLN A 39 10.50 18.97 0.85
N ARG A 40 9.19 18.98 0.63
CA ARG A 40 8.31 17.87 0.97
C ARG A 40 8.67 16.60 0.19
N GLN A 41 8.82 16.69 -1.13
CA GLN A 41 9.21 15.53 -1.96
C GLN A 41 10.54 14.91 -1.48
N ARG A 42 11.54 15.75 -1.19
CA ARG A 42 12.81 15.28 -0.63
C ARG A 42 12.64 14.58 0.72
N LEU A 43 11.78 15.09 1.59
CA LEU A 43 11.52 14.46 2.89
C LEU A 43 10.76 13.13 2.73
N ILE A 44 9.82 13.03 1.78
CA ILE A 44 9.13 11.76 1.48
C ILE A 44 10.13 10.70 0.99
N GLN A 45 11.02 11.06 0.06
CA GLN A 45 12.09 10.16 -0.41
C GLN A 45 13.00 9.71 0.74
N ARG A 46 13.44 10.66 1.58
CA ARG A 46 14.24 10.32 2.78
C ARG A 46 13.49 9.42 3.75
N PHE A 47 12.17 9.59 3.89
CA PHE A 47 11.36 8.71 4.72
C PHE A 47 11.37 7.29 4.18
N LEU A 48 11.20 7.12 2.87
CA LEU A 48 11.22 5.83 2.18
C LEU A 48 12.58 5.13 2.23
N GLU A 49 13.68 5.90 2.25
CA GLU A 49 15.05 5.36 2.34
C GLU A 49 15.46 4.96 3.77
N ARG A 50 14.64 5.26 4.80
CA ARG A 50 15.04 5.00 6.19
C ARG A 50 15.12 3.51 6.49
N ASP A 51 16.26 3.12 7.05
CA ASP A 51 16.48 1.74 7.47
C ASP A 51 15.70 1.33 8.73
N LYS A 52 15.13 2.29 9.47
CA LYS A 52 14.36 2.05 10.71
C LYS A 52 13.24 3.07 10.84
N THR A 53 12.01 2.61 10.95
CA THR A 53 10.96 3.39 11.60
C THR A 53 11.25 3.33 13.10
N THR A 54 11.70 4.44 13.69
CA THR A 54 11.90 4.51 15.14
C THR A 54 10.59 4.17 15.84
N GLU A 55 10.61 3.42 16.95
CA GLU A 55 9.42 3.08 17.76
C GLU A 55 8.55 4.31 18.10
N GLU A 56 9.13 5.51 18.06
CA GLU A 56 8.44 6.81 18.14
C GLU A 56 7.32 7.03 17.10
N PHE A 57 7.22 6.21 16.06
CA PHE A 57 6.17 6.28 15.04
C PHE A 57 5.19 5.09 15.08
N LEU A 58 5.34 4.17 16.04
CA LEU A 58 4.40 3.09 16.30
C LEU A 58 3.30 3.64 17.21
N PHE A 59 2.05 3.70 16.72
CA PHE A 59 0.95 4.30 17.48
C PHE A 59 -0.06 3.29 18.01
N SER A 60 -0.38 3.50 19.28
CA SER A 60 -1.63 3.12 19.92
C SER A 60 -2.74 4.05 19.41
N ASP A 61 -3.95 3.52 19.25
CA ASP A 61 -5.08 4.10 18.50
C ASP A 61 -5.61 5.48 18.98
N GLU A 62 -5.02 6.14 19.98
CA GLU A 62 -5.67 7.25 20.66
C GLU A 62 -5.18 8.66 20.26
N LEU A 63 -3.87 8.93 20.05
CA LEU A 63 -3.37 10.28 19.70
C LEU A 63 -1.98 10.29 19.00
N PRO A 64 -1.72 11.23 18.05
CA PRO A 64 -0.36 11.50 17.59
C PRO A 64 0.61 11.85 18.72
N PRO A 65 1.90 11.45 18.66
CA PRO A 65 2.90 11.79 19.68
C PRO A 65 3.12 13.29 19.82
N ARG A 66 3.02 13.99 18.69
CA ARG A 66 3.07 15.45 18.61
C ARG A 66 1.87 15.90 17.81
N MET A 67 1.02 16.69 18.46
CA MET A 67 -0.04 17.42 17.76
C MET A 67 0.60 18.44 16.81
N PRO A 68 0.29 18.41 15.51
CA PRO A 68 0.69 19.48 14.62
C PRO A 68 -0.06 20.77 14.96
N THR A 69 0.64 21.89 14.85
CA THR A 69 0.08 23.24 14.94
C THR A 69 -0.74 23.56 13.69
N SER A 70 -1.64 24.54 13.76
CA SER A 70 -2.42 24.99 12.60
C SER A 70 -1.55 25.49 11.45
N GLU A 71 -0.39 26.08 11.75
CA GLU A 71 0.59 26.52 10.76
C GLU A 71 1.25 25.32 10.06
N GLU A 72 1.69 24.30 10.82
CA GLU A 72 2.25 23.07 10.25
C GLU A 72 1.22 22.33 9.38
N ILE A 73 -0.05 22.28 9.82
CA ILE A 73 -1.12 21.70 8.99
C ILE A 73 -1.27 22.50 7.69
N GLY A 74 -1.40 23.82 7.78
CA GLY A 74 -1.66 24.68 6.62
C GLY A 74 -0.50 24.76 5.62
N LEU A 75 0.75 24.63 6.07
CA LEU A 75 1.94 24.75 5.22
C LEU A 75 2.48 23.39 4.77
N ILE A 76 2.51 22.40 5.66
CA ILE A 76 3.25 21.15 5.45
C ILE A 76 2.31 20.06 4.95
N LEU A 77 1.23 19.79 5.69
CA LEU A 77 0.42 18.58 5.53
C LEU A 77 -0.76 18.76 4.57
N HIS A 78 -1.58 19.79 4.79
CA HIS A 78 -2.78 20.03 4.00
C HIS A 78 -2.47 20.25 2.51
N PRO A 79 -1.44 21.02 2.10
CA PRO A 79 -1.13 21.20 0.68
C PRO A 79 -0.52 19.96 0.02
N TRP A 80 -0.22 18.90 0.77
CA TRP A 80 0.23 17.63 0.23
C TRP A 80 -0.93 16.67 -0.01
N ARG A 81 -1.78 16.52 1.00
CA ARG A 81 -2.81 15.50 1.06
C ARG A 81 -4.07 16.09 1.68
N SER A 82 -4.71 17.01 0.96
CA SER A 82 -5.96 17.66 1.38
C SER A 82 -7.18 16.75 1.27
N ASP A 83 -7.07 15.65 0.55
CA ASP A 83 -8.18 14.72 0.32
C ASP A 83 -8.34 13.76 1.51
N ASP A 84 -9.46 13.87 2.21
CA ASP A 84 -9.79 13.05 3.38
C ASP A 84 -9.95 11.56 3.06
N VAL A 85 -10.33 11.21 1.82
CA VAL A 85 -10.40 9.80 1.38
C VAL A 85 -8.99 9.24 1.30
N ILE A 86 -8.05 9.97 0.69
CA ILE A 86 -6.65 9.52 0.60
C ILE A 86 -6.00 9.43 1.97
N ARG A 87 -6.28 10.37 2.88
CA ARG A 87 -5.79 10.29 4.27
C ARG A 87 -6.33 9.05 4.99
N ARG A 88 -7.60 8.71 4.79
CA ARG A 88 -8.19 7.47 5.34
C ARG A 88 -7.54 6.23 4.74
N LYS A 89 -7.35 6.15 3.42
CA LYS A 89 -6.66 5.01 2.78
C LYS A 89 -5.25 4.81 3.33
N ALA A 90 -4.49 5.90 3.44
CA ALA A 90 -3.15 5.89 4.01
C ALA A 90 -3.15 5.37 5.46
N TYR A 91 -4.12 5.79 6.28
CA TYR A 91 -4.25 5.30 7.66
C TYR A 91 -4.44 3.79 7.75
N TYR A 92 -5.35 3.22 6.96
CA TYR A 92 -5.55 1.76 6.98
C TYR A 92 -4.35 0.99 6.42
N LEU A 93 -3.67 1.51 5.39
CA LEU A 93 -2.43 0.92 4.87
C LEU A 93 -1.29 0.87 5.90
N THR A 94 -1.31 1.72 6.92
CA THR A 94 -0.30 1.64 8.01
C THR A 94 -0.57 0.53 9.01
N LYS A 95 -1.80 -0.03 9.07
CA LYS A 95 -2.17 -1.03 10.07
C LYS A 95 -1.87 -2.46 9.64
N ASP A 96 -2.01 -2.73 8.35
CA ASP A 96 -1.94 -4.07 7.79
C ASP A 96 -0.97 -4.15 6.60
N SER A 97 -0.16 -5.20 6.57
CA SER A 97 0.58 -5.61 5.37
C SER A 97 -0.41 -6.21 4.38
N VAL A 98 -0.69 -5.50 3.29
CA VAL A 98 -1.74 -5.87 2.34
C VAL A 98 -1.30 -5.82 0.88
N LEU A 99 -2.04 -6.57 0.06
CA LEU A 99 -2.04 -6.39 -1.38
C LEU A 99 -2.64 -5.03 -1.71
N VAL A 100 -1.95 -4.20 -2.48
CA VAL A 100 -2.48 -2.92 -2.97
C VAL A 100 -2.88 -3.08 -4.43
N PHE A 101 -4.09 -2.67 -4.80
CA PHE A 101 -4.49 -2.55 -6.20
C PHE A 101 -4.30 -1.11 -6.66
N LEU A 102 -3.54 -0.89 -7.72
CA LEU A 102 -3.23 0.43 -8.25
C LEU A 102 -3.62 0.51 -9.73
N ARG A 103 -4.57 1.38 -10.08
CA ARG A 103 -4.86 1.71 -11.47
C ARG A 103 -3.95 2.86 -11.91
N THR A 104 -3.20 2.66 -13.00
CA THR A 104 -2.32 3.69 -13.56
C THR A 104 -2.73 4.17 -14.94
N HIS A 105 -3.67 3.48 -15.59
CA HIS A 105 -4.22 3.84 -16.88
C HIS A 105 -5.74 4.00 -16.81
N TYR A 106 -6.26 5.06 -17.43
CA TYR A 106 -7.67 5.44 -17.34
C TYR A 106 -8.25 5.69 -18.72
N ASP A 107 -9.13 4.78 -19.14
CA ASP A 107 -10.03 4.90 -20.27
C ASP A 107 -11.46 4.62 -19.75
N PRO A 108 -12.46 5.49 -20.01
CA PRO A 108 -13.84 5.24 -19.61
C PRO A 108 -14.42 3.90 -20.06
N GLU A 109 -13.98 3.37 -21.21
CA GLU A 109 -14.43 2.07 -21.73
C GLU A 109 -13.95 0.89 -20.86
N ASP A 110 -12.89 1.08 -20.08
CA ASP A 110 -12.29 0.08 -19.21
C ASP A 110 -12.85 0.09 -17.78
N ASP A 111 -13.73 1.04 -17.45
CA ASP A 111 -14.32 1.14 -16.10
C ASP A 111 -15.14 -0.11 -15.72
N GLY A 112 -15.74 -0.78 -16.71
CA GLY A 112 -16.41 -2.06 -16.52
C GLY A 112 -15.46 -3.17 -16.06
N LYS A 113 -14.26 -3.26 -16.69
CA LYS A 113 -13.24 -4.24 -16.31
C LYS A 113 -12.68 -3.97 -14.93
N MET A 114 -12.51 -2.69 -14.57
CA MET A 114 -12.09 -2.31 -13.22
C MET A 114 -13.07 -2.80 -12.16
N ASN A 115 -14.38 -2.65 -12.40
CA ASN A 115 -15.39 -3.14 -11.47
C ASN A 115 -15.37 -4.67 -11.37
N GLU A 116 -15.25 -5.37 -12.50
CA GLU A 116 -15.09 -6.83 -12.53
C GLU A 116 -13.87 -7.26 -11.70
N TRP A 117 -12.72 -6.63 -11.91
CA TRP A 117 -11.47 -7.02 -11.24
C TRP A 117 -11.43 -6.72 -9.75
N VAL A 118 -12.14 -5.72 -9.24
CA VAL A 118 -12.07 -5.35 -7.81
C VAL A 118 -13.24 -5.95 -7.02
N TYR A 119 -14.45 -5.94 -7.58
CA TYR A 119 -15.67 -6.29 -6.85
C TYR A 119 -16.21 -7.68 -7.20
N GLU A 120 -16.14 -8.11 -8.46
CA GLU A 120 -16.71 -9.41 -8.86
C GLU A 120 -15.77 -10.58 -8.60
N THR A 121 -14.47 -10.32 -8.62
CA THR A 121 -13.45 -11.35 -8.37
C THR A 121 -13.31 -11.68 -6.89
N ASP A 122 -13.84 -10.91 -5.93
CA ASP A 122 -13.56 -11.10 -4.50
C ASP A 122 -12.05 -11.03 -4.16
N LEU A 123 -11.25 -10.25 -4.91
CA LEU A 123 -9.81 -10.06 -4.57
C LEU A 123 -9.61 -9.51 -3.16
N PHE A 124 -10.50 -8.61 -2.75
CA PHE A 124 -10.47 -7.91 -1.48
C PHE A 124 -11.62 -8.34 -0.59
N GLU A 125 -11.39 -8.38 0.72
CA GLU A 125 -12.50 -8.42 1.67
C GLU A 125 -13.40 -7.19 1.49
N GLU A 126 -14.70 -7.33 1.77
CA GLU A 126 -15.72 -6.27 1.62
C GLU A 126 -15.33 -4.94 2.33
N ASN A 127 -14.47 -5.01 3.35
CA ASN A 127 -14.00 -3.85 4.12
C ASN A 127 -12.59 -3.35 3.72
N SER A 128 -12.00 -3.82 2.61
CA SER A 128 -10.66 -3.46 2.15
C SER A 128 -10.65 -2.40 1.04
N TRP A 129 -11.67 -1.55 0.98
CA TRP A 129 -11.82 -0.46 -0.01
C TRP A 129 -10.60 0.47 -0.08
N TRP A 130 -9.87 0.58 1.03
CA TRP A 130 -8.69 1.41 1.19
C TRP A 130 -7.45 0.88 0.47
N ALA A 131 -7.41 -0.42 0.14
CA ALA A 131 -6.33 -1.05 -0.62
C ALA A 131 -6.46 -0.84 -2.13
N CYS A 132 -7.62 -0.36 -2.62
CA CYS A 132 -7.85 -0.05 -4.03
C CYS A 132 -7.59 1.43 -4.32
N LEU A 133 -6.57 1.73 -5.12
CA LEU A 133 -6.15 3.07 -5.55
C LEU A 133 -6.61 3.32 -6.99
N ASN A 134 -7.80 3.91 -7.13
CA ASN A 134 -8.49 4.11 -8.41
C ASN A 134 -9.05 5.55 -8.55
N ASP A 135 -8.21 6.58 -8.42
CA ASP A 135 -8.57 7.97 -8.72
C ASP A 135 -7.69 8.52 -9.86
N PRO A 136 -8.26 8.85 -11.04
CA PRO A 136 -7.51 9.34 -12.20
C PRO A 136 -6.76 10.64 -11.95
N ARG A 137 -7.22 11.47 -11.01
CA ARG A 137 -6.59 12.76 -10.69
C ARG A 137 -5.29 12.58 -9.92
N LEU A 138 -5.13 11.43 -9.28
CA LEU A 138 -4.02 11.14 -8.38
C LEU A 138 -3.08 10.08 -8.95
N PHE A 139 -3.60 9.02 -9.58
CA PHE A 139 -2.82 7.83 -9.89
C PHE A 139 -2.61 7.57 -11.39
N ASN A 140 -3.00 8.50 -12.27
CA ASN A 140 -2.79 8.37 -13.72
C ASN A 140 -1.31 8.62 -14.08
N PHE A 141 -0.47 7.65 -13.73
CA PHE A 141 0.99 7.71 -13.91
C PHE A 141 1.48 6.94 -15.14
N GLY A 142 0.61 6.16 -15.79
CA GLY A 142 1.03 5.25 -16.86
C GLY A 142 2.09 4.25 -16.38
N SER A 143 3.26 4.26 -17.01
CA SER A 143 4.40 3.42 -16.64
C SER A 143 5.05 3.81 -15.32
N ASP A 144 4.92 5.07 -14.89
CA ASP A 144 5.68 5.65 -13.78
C ASP A 144 4.97 5.43 -12.43
N TRP A 145 4.51 4.20 -12.21
CA TRP A 145 3.69 3.83 -11.05
C TRP A 145 4.34 4.17 -9.69
N GLN A 146 5.68 4.20 -9.61
CA GLN A 146 6.44 4.56 -8.41
C GLN A 146 6.10 5.97 -7.88
N ARG A 147 5.55 6.85 -8.72
CA ARG A 147 5.03 8.16 -8.30
C ARG A 147 3.90 8.04 -7.27
N VAL A 148 3.28 6.86 -7.13
CA VAL A 148 2.36 6.56 -6.03
C VAL A 148 2.99 6.84 -4.67
N TYR A 149 4.30 6.62 -4.49
CA TYR A 149 4.98 6.87 -3.22
C TYR A 149 5.08 8.36 -2.86
N GLU A 150 4.97 9.27 -3.83
CA GLU A 150 4.88 10.70 -3.54
C GLU A 150 3.54 11.09 -2.90
N ILE A 151 2.48 10.32 -3.18
CA ILE A 151 1.13 10.56 -2.69
C ILE A 151 0.83 9.67 -1.48
N MET A 152 1.28 8.42 -1.52
CA MET A 152 1.00 7.33 -0.59
C MET A 152 2.25 6.48 -0.35
N PRO A 153 3.28 7.00 0.36
CA PRO A 153 4.46 6.23 0.74
C PRO A 153 4.12 4.99 1.57
N GLU A 154 2.94 4.93 2.19
CA GLU A 154 2.43 3.78 2.94
C GLU A 154 2.29 2.51 2.06
N VAL A 155 2.17 2.65 0.74
CA VAL A 155 2.15 1.53 -0.23
C VAL A 155 3.47 0.74 -0.24
N ALA A 156 4.57 1.32 0.22
CA ALA A 156 5.86 0.63 0.33
C ALA A 156 5.87 -0.45 1.44
N GLY A 157 4.77 -0.60 2.18
CA GLY A 157 4.66 -1.49 3.33
C GLY A 157 5.07 -0.80 4.62
N PHE A 158 4.46 -1.20 5.74
CA PHE A 158 4.85 -0.68 7.03
C PHE A 158 6.23 -1.20 7.42
N VAL A 159 7.23 -0.32 7.36
CA VAL A 159 8.63 -0.65 7.62
C VAL A 159 8.90 -0.72 9.12
N ASP A 160 8.40 -1.76 9.80
CA ASP A 160 8.97 -2.17 11.10
C ASP A 160 10.13 -3.13 10.86
N ARG A 161 11.34 -2.57 10.62
CA ARG A 161 12.57 -3.38 10.47
C ARG A 161 13.06 -3.97 11.79
N THR A 162 12.41 -3.69 12.92
CA THR A 162 12.68 -4.28 14.24
C THR A 162 11.86 -5.54 14.50
N GLN A 163 10.72 -5.73 13.83
CA GLN A 163 9.94 -6.97 13.84
C GLN A 163 10.51 -8.10 12.98
N ARG A 164 11.85 -8.21 12.86
CA ARG A 164 12.56 -9.34 12.22
C ARG A 164 12.27 -10.72 12.84
N PHE A 165 11.41 -10.79 13.87
CA PHE A 165 11.05 -12.01 14.59
C PHE A 165 9.57 -12.09 14.95
N ALA A 166 8.72 -11.16 14.49
CA ALA A 166 7.28 -11.34 14.61
C ALA A 166 6.81 -12.12 13.35
N PRO A 167 6.05 -13.21 13.50
CA PRO A 167 5.51 -13.92 12.35
C PRO A 167 4.75 -12.92 11.49
N SER A 168 5.08 -12.91 10.19
CA SER A 168 4.45 -12.10 9.15
C SER A 168 2.95 -11.96 9.46
N ARG A 169 2.49 -10.73 9.72
CA ARG A 169 1.06 -10.47 9.76
C ARG A 169 0.52 -10.92 8.41
N GLY A 170 -0.28 -11.99 8.40
CA GLY A 170 -0.83 -12.54 7.18
C GLY A 170 -1.52 -11.44 6.36
N LEU A 171 -1.64 -11.64 5.05
CA LEU A 171 -2.34 -10.71 4.18
C LEU A 171 -3.82 -10.67 4.56
N HIS A 172 -4.16 -9.82 5.54
CA HIS A 172 -5.47 -9.77 6.18
C HIS A 172 -6.58 -9.31 5.22
N CYS A 173 -6.24 -8.73 4.06
CA CYS A 173 -7.21 -8.23 3.08
C CYS A 173 -7.57 -9.20 1.95
N LEU A 174 -6.83 -10.31 1.80
CA LEU A 174 -7.07 -11.27 0.72
C LEU A 174 -8.20 -12.21 1.12
N ARG A 175 -9.35 -12.08 0.45
CA ARG A 175 -10.52 -12.93 0.71
C ARG A 175 -10.34 -14.37 0.22
N ALA A 176 -9.34 -14.64 -0.63
CA ALA A 176 -9.25 -15.85 -1.42
C ALA A 176 -9.40 -17.14 -0.58
N SER A 177 -10.60 -17.71 -0.65
CA SER A 177 -10.90 -19.14 -0.54
C SER A 177 -10.27 -19.97 0.59
N LEU A 178 -9.84 -19.36 1.70
CA LEU A 178 -9.39 -20.07 2.91
C LEU A 178 -10.47 -20.97 3.54
N LYS A 179 -11.72 -20.89 3.06
CA LYS A 179 -12.83 -21.74 3.51
C LYS A 179 -12.88 -23.11 2.86
N GLU A 180 -12.15 -23.37 1.77
CA GLU A 180 -12.11 -24.71 1.18
C GLU A 180 -10.75 -25.06 0.60
N GLU A 181 -9.77 -25.42 1.44
CA GLU A 181 -8.75 -26.35 0.99
C GLU A 181 -8.35 -27.36 2.09
N LYS A 182 -8.75 -28.60 1.81
CA LYS A 182 -8.46 -29.81 2.56
C LYS A 182 -6.97 -30.07 2.56
N ARG A 183 -6.39 -30.37 3.74
CA ARG A 183 -5.21 -31.23 3.96
C ARG A 183 -4.26 -31.34 2.75
N ILE A 184 -3.49 -30.30 2.48
CA ILE A 184 -2.33 -30.43 1.58
C ILE A 184 -1.30 -31.27 2.33
N LYS A 185 -0.92 -32.40 1.72
CA LYS A 185 0.16 -33.26 2.22
C LYS A 185 1.47 -32.48 2.15
N LYS A 186 2.24 -32.51 3.24
CA LYS A 186 3.61 -32.00 3.32
C LYS A 186 4.42 -32.40 2.08
N PRO A 187 5.00 -31.46 1.32
CA PRO A 187 6.09 -31.78 0.40
C PRO A 187 7.35 -32.04 1.24
N GLU A 188 8.08 -33.08 0.85
CA GLU A 188 9.39 -33.40 1.41
C GLU A 188 10.37 -32.23 1.23
N GLU A 189 11.15 -32.01 2.27
CA GLU A 189 12.21 -31.01 2.38
C GLU A 189 13.15 -31.07 1.16
N SER A 190 13.02 -30.10 0.27
CA SER A 190 14.11 -29.75 -0.64
C SER A 190 14.88 -28.60 -0.02
N GLU A 191 15.99 -28.95 0.62
CA GLU A 191 17.08 -28.03 0.98
C GLU A 191 17.54 -27.28 -0.28
N ASN A 192 16.93 -26.14 -0.56
CA ASN A 192 17.45 -25.20 -1.54
C ASN A 192 17.30 -23.79 -0.99
N ARG A 193 18.38 -23.35 -0.32
CA ARG A 193 18.88 -21.98 -0.12
C ARG A 193 18.01 -20.84 -0.70
N LEU A 194 16.78 -20.70 -0.25
CA LEU A 194 16.02 -19.46 -0.38
C LEU A 194 16.72 -18.50 0.56
N ARG A 195 17.58 -17.66 -0.03
CA ARG A 195 18.06 -16.45 0.64
C ARG A 195 16.85 -15.79 1.29
N ASP A 196 17.02 -15.25 2.49
CA ASP A 196 16.02 -14.48 3.23
C ASP A 196 15.47 -13.33 2.37
N ILE A 197 14.54 -13.60 1.46
CA ILE A 197 13.86 -12.60 0.64
C ILE A 197 12.72 -12.11 1.52
N ASN A 198 12.97 -10.97 2.17
CA ASN A 198 11.96 -10.31 2.99
C ASN A 198 11.02 -9.52 2.07
N ILE A 199 9.84 -10.07 1.80
CA ILE A 199 8.81 -9.38 1.01
C ILE A 199 8.11 -8.38 1.94
N ALA A 200 8.14 -7.11 1.58
CA ALA A 200 7.53 -6.03 2.37
C ALA A 200 6.14 -5.63 1.85
N ALA A 201 5.92 -5.71 0.54
CA ALA A 201 4.66 -5.29 -0.07
C ALA A 201 4.36 -6.06 -1.37
N TYR A 202 3.06 -6.18 -1.65
CA TYR A 202 2.54 -6.67 -2.93
C TYR A 202 1.68 -5.59 -3.57
N ILE A 203 1.93 -5.30 -4.85
CA ILE A 203 1.15 -4.33 -5.62
C ILE A 203 0.65 -4.99 -6.90
N VAL A 204 -0.65 -4.97 -7.12
CA VAL A 204 -1.29 -5.33 -8.39
C VAL A 204 -1.56 -4.05 -9.16
N ILE A 205 -1.03 -3.94 -10.36
CA ILE A 205 -1.15 -2.76 -11.20
C ILE A 205 -2.03 -3.06 -12.41
N ALA A 206 -3.07 -2.23 -12.57
CA ALA A 206 -3.88 -2.13 -13.77
C ALA A 206 -3.32 -1.00 -14.66
N ASP A 207 -2.31 -1.35 -15.46
CA ASP A 207 -1.72 -0.49 -16.47
C ASP A 207 -2.39 -0.68 -17.84
N GLN A 208 -1.94 0.09 -18.84
CA GLN A 208 -2.50 0.01 -20.20
C GLN A 208 -2.45 -1.41 -20.77
N GLU A 209 -1.35 -2.14 -20.54
CA GLU A 209 -1.18 -3.51 -21.01
C GLU A 209 -2.15 -4.46 -20.33
N ALA A 210 -2.47 -4.25 -19.04
CA ALA A 210 -3.45 -5.05 -18.33
C ALA A 210 -4.85 -4.93 -18.96
N PHE A 211 -5.26 -3.73 -19.38
CA PHE A 211 -6.53 -3.53 -20.05
C PHE A 211 -6.58 -4.13 -21.46
N GLN A 212 -5.44 -4.19 -22.14
CA GLN A 212 -5.32 -4.78 -23.49
C GLN A 212 -5.26 -6.31 -23.46
N SER A 213 -4.51 -6.88 -22.51
CA SER A 213 -4.25 -8.32 -22.41
C SER A 213 -5.23 -9.06 -21.49
N GLY A 214 -5.87 -8.34 -20.56
CA GLY A 214 -6.62 -8.91 -19.46
C GLY A 214 -5.76 -9.38 -18.29
N LEU A 215 -4.44 -9.18 -18.33
CA LEU A 215 -3.49 -9.67 -17.32
C LEU A 215 -2.94 -8.53 -16.46
N LEU A 216 -3.25 -8.57 -15.17
CA LEU A 216 -2.78 -7.59 -14.19
C LEU A 216 -1.29 -7.79 -13.91
N ARG A 217 -0.57 -6.70 -13.59
CA ARG A 217 0.86 -6.77 -13.24
C ARG A 217 1.02 -6.87 -11.73
N LEU A 218 1.43 -8.03 -11.23
CA LEU A 218 1.75 -8.24 -9.82
C LEU A 218 3.24 -7.98 -9.58
N LEU A 219 3.52 -7.06 -8.66
CA LEU A 219 4.85 -6.74 -8.15
C LEU A 219 5.00 -7.24 -6.72
N CYS A 220 6.12 -7.90 -6.46
CA CYS A 220 6.61 -8.24 -5.13
C CYS A 220 7.79 -7.32 -4.83
N LEU A 221 7.73 -6.60 -3.71
CA LEU A 221 8.73 -5.61 -3.32
C LEU A 221 9.43 -5.99 -2.03
N ASP A 222 10.72 -5.72 -1.95
CA ASP A 222 11.47 -5.81 -0.69
C ASP A 222 11.28 -4.56 0.19
N ASP A 223 11.90 -4.55 1.37
CA ASP A 223 11.86 -3.44 2.34
C ASP A 223 12.56 -2.15 1.89
N ARG A 224 13.12 -2.16 0.68
CA ARG A 224 13.79 -1.03 -0.01
C ARG A 224 13.06 -0.64 -1.30
N GLN A 225 11.85 -1.14 -1.52
CA GLN A 225 11.04 -0.92 -2.74
C GLN A 225 11.69 -1.46 -4.02
N ASN A 226 12.67 -2.36 -3.91
CA ASN A 226 13.19 -3.05 -5.09
C ASN A 226 12.20 -4.11 -5.53
N ILE A 227 12.01 -4.22 -6.84
CA ILE A 227 11.23 -5.30 -7.45
C ILE A 227 12.05 -6.58 -7.36
N ILE A 228 11.62 -7.48 -6.48
CA ILE A 228 12.20 -8.83 -6.29
C ILE A 228 11.41 -9.89 -7.07
N GLY A 229 10.19 -9.56 -7.49
CA GLY A 229 9.37 -10.40 -8.34
C GLY A 229 8.38 -9.56 -9.15
N GLU A 230 8.21 -9.94 -10.40
CA GLU A 230 7.24 -9.33 -11.30
C GLU A 230 6.60 -10.43 -12.15
N VAL A 231 5.28 -10.41 -12.27
CA VAL A 231 4.54 -11.40 -13.06
C VAL A 231 3.23 -10.80 -13.58
N ARG A 232 2.81 -11.21 -14.77
CA ARG A 232 1.48 -10.94 -15.33
C ARG A 232 0.54 -12.06 -14.92
N VAL A 233 -0.55 -11.73 -14.25
CA VAL A 233 -1.46 -12.69 -13.62
C VAL A 233 -2.88 -12.51 -14.14
N ASP A 234 -3.62 -13.61 -14.25
CA ASP A 234 -5.04 -13.56 -14.51
C ASP A 234 -5.76 -12.95 -13.29
N ARG A 235 -6.97 -12.48 -13.51
CA ARG A 235 -7.83 -11.80 -12.53
C ARG A 235 -8.35 -12.71 -11.41
N LYS A 236 -7.97 -13.99 -11.37
CA LYS A 236 -8.47 -14.94 -10.36
C LYS A 236 -7.73 -14.72 -9.04
N PRO A 237 -8.43 -14.41 -7.93
CA PRO A 237 -7.81 -14.27 -6.62
C PRO A 237 -7.04 -15.49 -6.20
N ALA A 238 -7.53 -16.68 -6.54
CA ALA A 238 -6.84 -17.93 -6.22
C ALA A 238 -5.42 -17.97 -6.82
N GLU A 239 -5.23 -17.51 -8.07
CA GLU A 239 -3.91 -17.50 -8.70
C GLU A 239 -2.99 -16.42 -8.10
N ILE A 240 -3.54 -15.23 -7.81
CA ILE A 240 -2.79 -14.16 -7.14
C ILE A 240 -2.38 -14.59 -5.72
N THR A 241 -3.31 -15.16 -4.95
CA THR A 241 -3.07 -15.66 -3.61
C THR A 241 -2.12 -16.84 -3.63
N GLU A 242 -2.27 -17.81 -4.53
CA GLU A 242 -1.34 -18.94 -4.65
C GLU A 242 0.08 -18.47 -4.97
N LEU A 243 0.25 -17.51 -5.89
CA LEU A 243 1.57 -16.95 -6.21
C LEU A 243 2.19 -16.21 -5.01
N ILE A 244 1.36 -15.55 -4.20
CA ILE A 244 1.82 -14.90 -2.98
C ILE A 244 2.21 -15.96 -1.94
N LEU A 245 1.37 -16.98 -1.70
CA LEU A 245 1.64 -18.08 -0.76
C LEU A 245 2.88 -18.91 -1.15
N GLN A 246 3.11 -19.13 -2.44
CA GLN A 246 4.29 -19.85 -2.93
C GLN A 246 5.59 -19.04 -2.77
N ARG A 247 5.51 -17.70 -2.80
CA ARG A 247 6.66 -16.81 -2.72
C ARG A 247 6.95 -16.31 -1.31
N ASP A 248 5.97 -16.41 -0.41
CA ASP A 248 6.14 -16.12 1.00
C ASP A 248 6.45 -17.43 1.76
N PRO A 249 7.72 -17.65 2.17
CA PRO A 249 8.11 -18.89 2.86
C PRO A 249 7.42 -19.07 4.22
N ILE A 250 6.72 -18.05 4.74
CA ILE A 250 6.06 -18.09 6.05
C ILE A 250 4.55 -18.39 5.93
N LEU A 251 3.90 -18.04 4.81
CA LEU A 251 2.46 -18.28 4.62
C LEU A 251 2.14 -19.69 4.05
N GLY A 252 3.15 -20.42 3.60
CA GLY A 252 3.03 -21.81 3.11
C GLY A 252 3.12 -22.91 4.17
N LEU A 253 3.04 -22.58 5.47
CA LEU A 253 3.13 -23.52 6.61
C LEU A 253 1.80 -23.77 7.31
#